data_AF-A0A3S6QVF0-F1
#
_entry.id   AF-A0A3S6QVF0-F1
#
_cell.length_a   1.000
_cell.length_b   1.000
_cell.length_c   1.000
_cell.angle_alpha   90.00
_cell.angle_beta   90.00
_cell.angle_gamma   90.00
#
_symmetry.space_group_name_H-M   'P 1'
#
loop_
_entity.id
_entity.type
_entity.pdbx_description
1 polymer ?
#
loop_
_entity_poly.entity_id
_entity_poly.type
_entity_poly.pdbx_seq_one_letter_code
_entity_poly.pdbx_strand_id
1 'polypeptide(L)'
;MIKKHFNLQITLLVIASMIWCLQAVVILIFRNRLRTALPAQFYFNGTVVYWFHYQEKIVIPGILFLGILHIGGLLLSWFLPNFLKILPLIKISINQLTLIKKLIFCWIESLSWLICWYFFEYNQYLAVIMLVINLVYLLILISTISYFSFSKIKLTRK
;
A
#
# COMPACT_ATOMS: atom_id res chain seq x y z
N MET A 1 26.45 5.50 -7.49
CA MET A 1 25.54 4.91 -6.48
C MET A 1 24.26 5.74 -6.28
N ILE A 2 24.33 7.08 -6.33
CA ILE A 2 23.19 8.02 -6.15
C ILE A 2 22.05 7.80 -7.18
N LYS A 3 22.38 7.59 -8.46
CA LYS A 3 21.40 7.39 -9.56
C LYS A 3 20.44 6.20 -9.35
N LYS A 4 20.89 5.12 -8.69
CA LYS A 4 20.09 3.90 -8.47
C LYS A 4 19.04 4.07 -7.36
N HIS A 5 19.34 4.86 -6.33
CA HIS A 5 18.39 5.15 -5.25
C HIS A 5 17.31 6.14 -5.69
N PHE A 6 17.70 7.13 -6.52
CA PHE A 6 16.77 8.09 -7.12
C PHE A 6 15.73 7.39 -8.02
N ASN A 7 16.18 6.42 -8.84
CA ASN A 7 15.26 5.64 -9.68
C ASN A 7 14.25 4.81 -8.89
N LEU A 8 14.65 4.24 -7.74
CA LEU A 8 13.72 3.47 -6.92
C LEU A 8 12.62 4.35 -6.32
N GLN A 9 12.98 5.52 -5.77
CA GLN A 9 12.00 6.42 -5.15
C GLN A 9 10.98 6.94 -6.16
N ILE A 10 11.44 7.34 -7.35
CA ILE A 10 10.54 7.74 -8.44
C ILE A 10 9.64 6.58 -8.84
N THR A 11 10.18 5.36 -8.94
CA THR A 11 9.38 4.18 -9.29
C THR A 11 8.27 3.93 -8.24
N LEU A 12 8.61 3.99 -6.95
CA LEU A 12 7.64 3.79 -5.88
C LEU A 12 6.57 4.90 -5.87
N LEU A 13 6.98 6.15 -6.09
CA LEU A 13 6.06 7.29 -6.21
C LEU A 13 5.08 7.08 -7.35
N VAL A 14 5.56 6.73 -8.55
CA VAL A 14 4.70 6.47 -9.72
C VAL A 14 3.72 5.35 -9.42
N ILE A 15 4.18 4.24 -8.82
CA ILE A 15 3.31 3.12 -8.46
C ILE A 15 2.23 3.56 -7.47
N ALA A 16 2.60 4.26 -6.39
CA ALA A 16 1.64 4.75 -5.40
C ALA A 16 0.61 5.70 -6.02
N SER A 17 1.05 6.63 -6.88
CA SER A 17 0.15 7.54 -7.59
C SER A 17 -0.81 6.78 -8.50
N MET A 18 -0.34 5.78 -9.24
CA MET A 18 -1.20 4.97 -10.10
C MET A 18 -2.22 4.16 -9.30
N ILE A 19 -1.82 3.57 -8.17
CA ILE A 19 -2.72 2.81 -7.30
C ILE A 19 -3.77 3.74 -6.69
N TRP A 20 -3.35 4.89 -6.16
CA TRP A 20 -4.27 5.89 -5.62
C TRP A 20 -5.28 6.37 -6.68
N CYS A 21 -4.82 6.68 -7.89
CA CYS A 21 -5.71 7.03 -9.00
C CYS A 21 -6.68 5.90 -9.34
N LEU A 22 -6.23 4.65 -9.34
CA LEU A 22 -7.08 3.50 -9.60
C LEU A 22 -8.16 3.34 -8.51
N GLN A 23 -7.79 3.47 -7.23
CA GLN A 23 -8.73 3.45 -6.12
C GLN A 23 -9.73 4.61 -6.22
N ALA A 24 -9.28 5.81 -6.57
CA ALA A 24 -10.15 6.96 -6.77
C ALA A 24 -11.16 6.72 -7.89
N VAL A 25 -10.73 6.14 -9.02
CA VAL A 25 -11.63 5.75 -10.11
C VAL A 25 -12.65 4.71 -9.64
N VAL A 26 -12.22 3.69 -8.89
CA VAL A 26 -13.13 2.68 -8.31
C VAL A 26 -14.16 3.35 -7.40
N ILE A 27 -13.74 4.24 -6.49
CA ILE A 27 -14.64 4.99 -5.60
C ILE A 27 -15.65 5.82 -6.40
N LEU A 28 -15.21 6.50 -7.46
CA LEU A 28 -16.09 7.32 -8.30
C LEU A 28 -17.12 6.49 -9.08
N ILE A 29 -16.69 5.36 -9.68
CA ILE A 29 -17.57 4.44 -10.41
C ILE A 29 -18.62 3.84 -9.47
N PHE A 30 -18.19 3.40 -8.29
CA PHE A 30 -19.06 2.73 -7.32
C PHE A 30 -19.59 3.69 -6.24
N ARG A 31 -19.63 5.00 -6.50
CA ARG A 31 -20.00 6.02 -5.50
C ARG A 31 -21.35 5.78 -4.83
N ASN A 32 -22.29 5.20 -5.57
CA ASN A 32 -23.62 4.90 -5.07
C ASN A 32 -23.65 3.73 -4.07
N ARG A 33 -22.56 2.97 -3.97
CA ARG A 33 -22.37 1.85 -3.02
C ARG A 33 -21.45 2.22 -1.86
N LEU A 34 -21.02 3.48 -1.75
CA LEU A 34 -20.23 3.93 -0.61
C LEU A 34 -21.10 4.12 0.63
N ARG A 35 -20.52 3.80 1.78
CA ARG A 35 -21.05 4.13 3.11
C ARG A 35 -20.97 5.64 3.35
N THR A 36 -21.60 6.09 4.42
CA THR A 36 -21.40 7.43 5.00
C THR A 36 -20.39 7.40 6.16
N ALA A 37 -19.55 6.37 6.24
CA ALA A 37 -18.66 6.15 7.37
C ALA A 37 -17.28 5.68 6.93
N LEU A 38 -16.22 6.26 7.51
CA LEU A 38 -14.82 5.86 7.33
C LEU A 38 -14.33 5.05 8.53
N PRO A 39 -13.57 3.96 8.31
CA PRO A 39 -12.96 3.21 9.40
C PRO A 39 -11.82 4.02 10.02
N ALA A 40 -11.80 4.08 11.35
CA ALA A 40 -10.87 4.93 12.09
C ALA A 40 -9.96 4.13 13.04
N GLN A 41 -10.50 3.05 13.62
CA GLN A 41 -9.76 2.18 14.54
C GLN A 41 -10.05 0.72 14.24
N PHE A 42 -9.00 -0.09 14.33
CA PHE A 42 -9.04 -1.52 14.04
C PHE A 42 -8.51 -2.30 15.25
N TYR A 43 -9.14 -3.43 15.56
CA TYR A 43 -8.53 -4.45 16.40
C TYR A 43 -7.38 -5.14 15.67
N PHE A 44 -6.54 -5.88 16.41
CA PHE A 44 -5.45 -6.67 15.83
C PHE A 44 -5.93 -7.75 14.84
N ASN A 45 -7.18 -8.21 14.94
CA ASN A 45 -7.80 -9.13 13.99
C ASN A 45 -8.35 -8.43 12.74
N GLY A 46 -8.19 -7.12 12.60
CA GLY A 46 -8.63 -6.34 11.45
C GLY A 46 -10.09 -5.88 11.51
N THR A 47 -10.83 -6.18 12.57
CA THR A 47 -12.21 -5.70 12.76
C THR A 47 -12.23 -4.21 13.07
N VAL A 48 -13.08 -3.44 12.40
CA VAL A 48 -13.26 -2.01 12.66
C VAL A 48 -14.05 -1.80 13.94
N VAL A 49 -13.46 -1.09 14.89
CA VAL A 49 -14.04 -0.81 16.22
C VAL A 49 -14.74 0.53 16.24
N TYR A 50 -14.22 1.49 15.47
CA TYR A 50 -14.71 2.85 15.45
C TYR A 50 -14.78 3.39 14.01
N TRP A 51 -15.86 4.12 13.75
CA TRP A 51 -16.19 4.69 12.45
C TRP A 51 -16.40 6.20 12.60
N PHE A 52 -15.78 6.99 11.71
CA PHE A 52 -16.12 8.40 11.55
C PHE A 52 -17.30 8.53 10.60
N HIS A 53 -18.40 9.09 11.10
CA HIS A 53 -19.62 9.29 10.33
C HIS A 53 -19.63 10.66 9.65
N TYR A 54 -20.12 10.68 8.42
CA TYR A 54 -20.29 11.84 7.57
C TYR A 54 -21.77 11.99 7.23
N GLN A 55 -22.18 13.22 6.90
CA GLN A 55 -23.55 13.49 6.46
C GLN A 55 -23.84 12.89 5.07
N GLU A 56 -22.81 12.81 4.22
CA GLU A 56 -22.89 12.30 2.87
C GLU A 56 -21.96 11.10 2.64
N LYS A 57 -22.10 10.46 1.47
CA LYS A 57 -21.24 9.34 1.07
C LYS A 57 -19.78 9.79 1.02
N ILE A 58 -18.88 8.93 1.48
CA ILE A 58 -17.47 9.25 1.71
C ILE A 58 -16.62 9.31 0.43
N VAL A 59 -17.14 9.88 -0.66
CA VAL A 59 -16.42 9.99 -1.94
C VAL A 59 -15.13 10.79 -1.76
N ILE A 60 -15.25 12.08 -1.39
CA ILE A 60 -14.10 12.97 -1.22
C ILE A 60 -13.28 12.57 0.03
N PRO A 61 -13.89 12.36 1.22
CA PRO A 61 -13.14 11.95 2.40
C PRO A 61 -12.36 10.64 2.20
N GLY A 62 -12.95 9.65 1.52
CA GLY A 62 -12.31 8.37 1.24
C GLY A 62 -11.11 8.50 0.30
N ILE A 63 -11.24 9.27 -0.79
CA ILE A 63 -10.12 9.51 -1.73
C ILE A 63 -8.96 10.22 -1.03
N LEU A 64 -9.27 11.25 -0.23
CA LEU A 64 -8.25 12.00 0.52
C LEU A 64 -7.56 11.12 1.57
N PHE A 65 -8.35 10.32 2.30
CA PHE A 65 -7.81 9.40 3.30
C PHE A 65 -6.85 8.38 2.69
N LEU A 66 -7.21 7.77 1.56
CA LEU A 66 -6.31 6.86 0.84
C LEU A 66 -5.06 7.61 0.35
N GLY A 67 -5.19 8.84 -0.14
CA GLY A 67 -4.05 9.67 -0.51
C GLY A 67 -3.07 9.90 0.64
N ILE A 68 -3.58 10.19 1.84
CA ILE A 68 -2.77 10.31 3.06
C ILE A 68 -2.06 8.99 3.38
N LEU A 69 -2.73 7.84 3.23
CA LEU A 69 -2.12 6.53 3.43
C LEU A 69 -0.98 6.26 2.45
N HIS A 70 -1.14 6.59 1.17
CA HIS A 70 -0.08 6.41 0.16
C HIS A 70 1.12 7.31 0.44
N ILE A 71 0.88 8.58 0.77
CA ILE A 71 1.95 9.52 1.14
C ILE A 71 2.66 9.02 2.41
N GLY A 72 1.90 8.68 3.45
CA GLY A 72 2.43 8.11 4.69
C GLY A 72 3.23 6.84 4.43
N GLY A 73 2.76 5.99 3.52
CA GLY A 73 3.44 4.77 3.12
C GLY A 73 4.78 4.99 2.41
N LEU A 74 4.82 5.96 1.50
CA LEU A 74 6.06 6.39 0.86
C LEU A 74 7.05 6.92 1.90
N LEU A 75 6.62 7.79 2.81
CA LEU A 75 7.46 8.33 3.87
C LEU A 75 7.97 7.22 4.80
N LEU A 76 7.11 6.33 5.25
CA LEU A 76 7.48 5.18 6.08
C LEU A 76 8.49 4.28 5.39
N SER A 77 8.25 3.95 4.11
CA SER A 77 9.18 3.15 3.31
C SER A 77 10.55 3.82 3.17
N TRP A 78 10.61 5.15 3.23
CA TRP A 78 11.86 5.87 3.11
C TRP A 78 12.60 5.99 4.45
N PHE A 79 11.91 6.48 5.48
CA PHE A 79 12.52 6.86 6.75
C PHE A 79 12.78 5.66 7.66
N LEU A 80 11.84 4.74 7.81
CA LEU A 80 11.95 3.64 8.78
C LEU A 80 13.20 2.78 8.50
N PRO A 81 13.49 2.36 7.25
CA PRO A 81 14.68 1.56 7.00
C PRO A 81 15.98 2.35 7.21
N ASN A 82 15.99 3.63 6.86
CA ASN A 82 17.15 4.48 7.08
C ASN A 82 17.43 4.67 8.58
N PHE A 83 16.38 4.81 9.38
CA PHE A 83 16.47 4.86 10.85
C PHE A 83 17.04 3.56 11.41
N LEU A 84 16.55 2.40 10.94
CA LEU A 84 17.04 1.08 11.36
C LEU A 84 18.55 0.88 11.08
N LYS A 85 19.10 1.54 10.05
CA LYS A 85 20.53 1.50 9.74
C LYS A 85 21.40 2.28 10.73
N ILE A 86 20.85 3.33 11.35
CA ILE A 86 21.58 4.19 12.28
C ILE A 86 21.69 3.51 13.66
N LEU A 87 20.78 2.58 13.97
CA LEU A 87 20.80 1.84 15.21
C LEU A 87 22.09 1.01 15.33
N PRO A 88 22.91 1.23 16.37
CA PRO A 88 24.24 0.61 16.51
C PRO A 88 24.18 -0.92 16.64
N LEU A 89 23.01 -1.48 16.95
CA LEU A 89 22.77 -2.91 17.12
C LEU A 89 22.42 -3.65 15.81
N ILE A 90 22.10 -2.94 14.72
CA ILE A 90 21.58 -3.58 13.50
C ILE A 90 22.54 -3.36 12.32
N LYS A 91 23.31 -4.39 11.98
CA LYS A 91 24.16 -4.38 10.77
C LYS A 91 23.35 -4.76 9.54
N ILE A 92 22.66 -3.79 8.94
CA ILE A 92 21.90 -3.98 7.70
C ILE A 92 22.75 -3.63 6.46
N SER A 93 22.90 -4.59 5.53
CA SER A 93 23.53 -4.31 4.23
C SER A 93 22.66 -3.42 3.33
N ILE A 94 23.26 -2.71 2.37
CA ILE A 94 22.53 -1.86 1.41
C ILE A 94 21.46 -2.65 0.62
N ASN A 95 21.74 -3.93 0.34
CA ASN A 95 20.80 -4.81 -0.35
C ASN A 95 19.57 -5.14 0.52
N GLN A 96 19.79 -5.51 1.78
CA GLN A 96 18.71 -5.75 2.74
C GLN A 96 17.89 -4.49 2.99
N LEU A 97 18.55 -3.33 3.13
CA LEU A 97 17.87 -2.05 3.29
C LEU A 97 16.90 -1.79 2.14
N THR A 98 17.36 -2.00 0.90
CA THR A 98 16.53 -1.81 -0.30
C THR A 98 15.34 -2.78 -0.34
N LEU A 99 15.52 -4.01 0.14
CA LEU A 99 14.44 -5.00 0.25
C LEU A 99 13.40 -4.58 1.29
N ILE A 100 13.84 -4.15 2.48
CA ILE A 100 12.95 -3.69 3.55
C ILE A 100 12.11 -2.49 3.08
N LYS A 101 12.72 -1.51 2.39
CA LYS A 101 12.00 -0.38 1.77
C LYS A 101 10.85 -0.86 0.88
N LYS A 102 11.15 -1.82 0.00
CA LYS A 102 10.14 -2.40 -0.90
C LYS A 102 9.05 -3.14 -0.13
N LEU A 103 9.40 -3.94 0.87
CA LEU A 103 8.44 -4.71 1.66
C LEU A 103 7.47 -3.81 2.43
N ILE A 104 7.98 -2.76 3.09
CA ILE A 104 7.14 -1.79 3.81
C ILE A 104 6.19 -1.11 2.83
N PHE A 105 6.70 -0.61 1.70
CA PHE A 105 5.88 0.01 0.67
C PHE A 105 4.76 -0.94 0.21
N CYS A 106 5.14 -2.15 -0.16
CA CYS A 106 4.25 -3.19 -0.64
C CYS A 106 3.13 -3.51 0.37
N TRP A 107 3.49 -3.63 1.64
CA TRP A 107 2.55 -3.91 2.73
C TRP A 107 1.54 -2.78 2.90
N ILE A 108 1.98 -1.51 2.85
CA ILE A 108 1.09 -0.35 3.00
C ILE A 108 0.16 -0.19 1.80
N GLU A 109 0.65 -0.40 0.58
CA GLU A 109 -0.19 -0.39 -0.61
C GLU A 109 -1.26 -1.49 -0.57
N SER A 110 -0.92 -2.68 -0.08
CA SER A 110 -1.89 -3.77 0.11
C SER A 110 -2.93 -3.41 1.18
N LEU A 111 -2.49 -2.79 2.28
CA LEU A 111 -3.37 -2.33 3.34
C LEU A 111 -4.34 -1.25 2.84
N SER A 112 -3.89 -0.36 1.94
CA SER A 112 -4.75 0.68 1.36
C SER A 112 -5.95 0.09 0.62
N TRP A 113 -5.78 -1.02 -0.09
CA TRP A 113 -6.88 -1.71 -0.76
C TRP A 113 -7.83 -2.41 0.20
N LEU A 114 -7.31 -2.96 1.30
CA LEU A 114 -8.14 -3.49 2.38
C LEU A 114 -8.95 -2.39 3.08
N ILE A 115 -8.39 -1.19 3.22
CA ILE A 115 -9.15 -0.07 3.79
C ILE A 115 -10.15 0.49 2.78
N CYS A 116 -9.76 0.61 1.50
CA CYS A 116 -10.67 0.96 0.41
C CYS A 116 -11.87 -0.01 0.34
N TRP A 117 -11.64 -1.30 0.63
CA TRP A 117 -12.71 -2.28 0.82
C TRP A 117 -13.73 -1.76 1.84
N TYR A 118 -13.33 -1.40 3.06
CA TYR A 118 -14.27 -0.98 4.11
C TYR A 118 -15.18 0.22 3.77
N PHE A 119 -14.90 0.97 2.71
CA PHE A 119 -15.71 2.11 2.30
C PHE A 119 -17.07 1.73 1.70
N PHE A 120 -17.22 0.51 1.19
CA PHE A 120 -18.43 0.14 0.44
C PHE A 120 -19.44 -0.66 1.27
N GLU A 121 -20.71 -0.49 0.94
CA GLU A 121 -21.84 -1.32 1.37
C GLU A 121 -21.89 -2.56 0.48
N TYR A 122 -21.53 -3.71 1.03
CA TYR A 122 -21.40 -4.94 0.25
C TYR A 122 -22.70 -5.72 0.16
N ASN A 123 -23.07 -6.07 -1.07
CA ASN A 123 -23.64 -7.37 -1.34
C ASN A 123 -22.47 -8.37 -1.57
N GLN A 124 -22.65 -9.64 -1.22
CA GLN A 124 -21.66 -10.72 -1.30
C GLN A 124 -20.84 -10.70 -2.61
N TYR A 125 -21.46 -10.41 -3.75
CA TYR A 125 -20.79 -10.32 -5.06
C TYR A 125 -19.69 -9.24 -5.14
N LEU A 126 -19.95 -8.03 -4.61
CA LEU A 126 -18.97 -6.95 -4.60
C LEU A 126 -17.79 -7.27 -3.65
N ALA A 127 -18.05 -8.03 -2.58
CA ALA A 127 -17.02 -8.42 -1.63
C ALA A 127 -16.06 -9.42 -2.27
N VAL A 128 -16.59 -10.36 -3.07
CA VAL A 128 -15.78 -11.31 -3.84
C VAL A 128 -14.90 -10.59 -4.87
N ILE A 129 -15.44 -9.62 -5.61
CA ILE A 129 -14.66 -8.86 -6.61
C ILE A 129 -13.49 -8.12 -5.94
N MET A 130 -13.73 -7.45 -4.81
CA MET A 130 -12.67 -6.72 -4.09
C MET A 130 -11.64 -7.66 -3.44
N LEU A 131 -12.06 -8.82 -2.97
CA LEU A 131 -11.15 -9.87 -2.50
C LEU A 131 -10.23 -10.36 -3.63
N VAL A 132 -10.80 -10.62 -4.82
CA VAL A 132 -10.03 -11.05 -6.00
C VAL A 132 -9.03 -9.98 -6.40
N ILE A 133 -9.41 -8.70 -6.43
CA ILE A 133 -8.48 -7.59 -6.74
C ILE A 133 -7.33 -7.56 -5.73
N ASN A 134 -7.63 -7.70 -4.43
CA ASN A 134 -6.61 -7.76 -3.37
C ASN A 134 -5.65 -8.95 -3.53
N LEU A 135 -6.17 -10.14 -3.83
CA LEU A 135 -5.37 -11.34 -4.03
C LEU A 135 -4.48 -11.22 -5.27
N VAL A 136 -5.02 -10.73 -6.38
CA VAL A 136 -4.25 -10.47 -7.61
C VAL A 136 -3.16 -9.45 -7.33
N TYR A 137 -3.47 -8.37 -6.60
CA TYR A 137 -2.48 -7.37 -6.22
C TYR A 137 -1.37 -7.97 -5.36
N LEU A 138 -1.71 -8.76 -4.33
CA LEU A 138 -0.74 -9.45 -3.47
C LEU A 138 0.15 -10.41 -4.27
N LEU A 139 -0.40 -11.12 -5.26
CA LEU A 139 0.38 -12.00 -6.15
C LEU A 139 1.34 -11.21 -7.04
N ILE A 140 0.89 -10.08 -7.60
CA ILE A 140 1.74 -9.16 -8.37
C ILE A 140 2.87 -8.62 -7.47
N LEU A 141 2.57 -8.31 -6.22
CA LEU A 141 3.52 -7.83 -5.24
C LEU A 141 4.62 -8.87 -4.94
N ILE A 142 4.21 -10.10 -4.62
CA ILE A 142 5.10 -11.22 -4.30
C ILE A 142 5.97 -11.57 -5.51
N SER A 143 5.38 -11.64 -6.71
CA SER A 143 6.12 -11.91 -7.95
C SER A 143 7.12 -10.80 -8.27
N THR A 144 6.76 -9.53 -8.07
CA THR A 144 7.66 -8.39 -8.25
C THR A 144 8.84 -8.44 -7.28
N ILE A 145 8.58 -8.70 -5.98
CA ILE A 145 9.63 -8.87 -4.97
C ILE A 145 10.55 -10.04 -5.33
N SER A 146 9.97 -11.18 -5.71
CA SER A 146 10.72 -12.40 -6.08
C SER A 146 11.62 -12.16 -7.30
N TYR A 147 11.09 -11.54 -8.36
CA TYR A 147 11.85 -11.18 -9.56
C TYR A 147 13.05 -10.27 -9.24
N PHE A 148 12.84 -9.27 -8.37
CA PHE A 148 13.92 -8.38 -7.94
C PHE A 148 14.95 -9.04 -7.01
N SER A 149 14.56 -10.08 -6.28
CA SER A 149 15.48 -10.85 -5.42
C SER A 149 16.34 -11.81 -6.24
N PHE A 150 15.73 -12.52 -7.21
CA PHE A 150 16.42 -13.50 -8.06
C PHE A 150 17.32 -12.88 -9.14
N SER A 151 16.94 -11.73 -9.71
CA SER A 151 17.78 -11.04 -10.71
C SER A 151 19.15 -10.59 -10.17
N LYS A 152 19.29 -10.38 -8.85
CA LYS A 152 20.59 -10.11 -8.21
C LYS A 152 21.47 -11.34 -8.07
N ILE A 153 20.92 -12.54 -7.87
CA ILE A 153 21.69 -13.78 -7.68
C ILE A 153 22.37 -14.21 -9.00
N LYS A 154 21.76 -13.91 -10.15
CA LYS A 154 22.33 -14.23 -11.47
C LYS A 154 23.49 -13.32 -11.88
N LEU A 155 23.58 -12.10 -11.34
CA LEU A 155 24.61 -11.11 -11.68
C LEU A 155 25.90 -11.25 -10.85
N THR A 156 25.86 -11.96 -9.72
CA THR A 156 27.05 -12.25 -8.89
C THR A 156 27.72 -13.59 -9.22
N ARG A 157 27.20 -14.33 -10.21
CA ARG A 157 27.75 -15.61 -10.69
C ARG A 157 28.41 -15.50 -12.07
N LYS A 158 28.82 -14.30 -12.48
CA LYS A 158 29.69 -14.09 -13.65
C LYS A 158 30.96 -13.38 -13.22
#